data_AF-A0A2D6TN21-F1
#
_entry.id   AF-A0A2D6TN21-F1
#
_cell.length_a   1.000
_cell.length_b   1.000
_cell.length_c   1.000
_cell.angle_alpha   90.00
_cell.angle_beta   90.00
_cell.angle_gamma   90.00
#
_symmetry.space_group_name_H-M   'P 1'
#
loop_
_entity.id
_entity.type
_entity.pdbx_description
1 polymer ?
#
loop_
_entity_poly.entity_id
_entity_poly.type
_entity_poly.pdbx_seq_one_letter_code
_entity_poly.pdbx_strand_id
1 'polypeptide(L)'
;MVKEKSDCHPSVVVAYSKDVGKFLMSVYDEGYPRKAYRLSANNIGGNPEPKDTTTENVLLREISEEFDPNHPEEKMYVGKVDWASKEDIRLVRNGLLGNVQPLQDFMVRQPEVIEGGNKPYQGVYSVFYTSINGEVIECVEKNLKDKKNIVTEGNIGVFTLEQLAKSPRGEFSTAHVTAHILNWKYKSNIPHPKQISAEPIGLPRRSYNNYTDDFVYNQEDLIKASNAED
;
A
#
# COMPACT_ATOMS: atom_id res chain seq x y z
N MET A 1 -4.18 21.92 22.46
CA MET A 1 -3.26 21.42 21.42
C MET A 1 -3.90 21.74 20.08
N VAL A 2 -3.15 22.20 19.09
CA VAL A 2 -3.69 22.48 17.74
C VAL A 2 -3.71 21.14 16.99
N LYS A 3 -4.88 20.69 16.53
CA LYS A 3 -5.02 19.44 15.76
C LYS A 3 -4.47 19.63 14.36
N GLU A 4 -3.81 18.60 13.84
CA GLU A 4 -3.29 18.58 12.49
C GLU A 4 -4.35 18.15 11.47
N LYS A 5 -4.29 18.66 10.25
CA LYS A 5 -5.21 18.25 9.18
C LYS A 5 -4.74 16.92 8.56
N SER A 6 -5.66 16.05 8.16
CA SER A 6 -5.32 14.80 7.45
C SER A 6 -6.24 14.59 6.23
N ASP A 7 -5.67 14.77 5.04
CA ASP A 7 -6.31 14.62 3.72
C ASP A 7 -6.48 13.16 3.29
N CYS A 8 -5.66 12.25 3.80
CA CYS A 8 -5.79 10.81 3.59
C CYS A 8 -5.40 10.06 4.86
N HIS A 9 -5.89 8.83 5.00
CA HIS A 9 -5.42 7.93 6.05
C HIS A 9 -5.40 6.45 5.63
N PRO A 10 -4.58 6.09 4.62
CA PRO A 10 -4.55 4.74 4.11
C PRO A 10 -3.90 3.75 5.07
N SER A 11 -4.27 2.49 4.91
CA SER A 11 -3.69 1.35 5.61
C SER A 11 -2.94 0.48 4.61
N VAL A 12 -1.65 0.25 4.87
CA VAL A 12 -0.77 -0.47 3.93
C VAL A 12 0.06 -1.53 4.64
N VAL A 13 0.50 -2.56 3.92
CA VAL A 13 1.34 -3.64 4.45
C VAL A 13 2.71 -3.70 3.79
N VAL A 14 3.74 -3.85 4.62
CA VAL A 14 5.07 -4.29 4.19
C VAL A 14 5.09 -5.82 4.22
N ALA A 15 4.95 -6.44 3.05
CA ALA A 15 5.01 -7.88 2.89
C ALA A 15 6.42 -8.33 2.50
N TYR A 16 7.14 -8.96 3.44
CA TYR A 16 8.55 -9.30 3.26
C TYR A 16 8.79 -10.79 3.52
N SER A 17 9.48 -11.44 2.58
CA SER A 17 10.01 -12.78 2.78
C SER A 17 11.45 -12.71 3.24
N LYS A 18 11.68 -13.13 4.49
CA LYS A 18 13.03 -13.21 5.06
C LYS A 18 13.88 -14.27 4.37
N ASP A 19 13.26 -15.38 3.97
CA ASP A 19 13.96 -16.55 3.42
C ASP A 19 14.66 -16.23 2.10
N VAL A 20 14.00 -15.44 1.25
CA VAL A 20 14.52 -15.07 -0.07
C VAL A 20 14.90 -13.59 -0.19
N GLY A 21 14.75 -12.81 0.88
CA GLY A 21 15.15 -11.40 0.94
C GLY A 21 14.38 -10.47 -0.01
N LYS A 22 13.10 -10.77 -0.28
CA LYS A 22 12.27 -10.08 -1.28
C LYS A 22 10.97 -9.54 -0.69
N PHE A 23 10.47 -8.46 -1.28
CA PHE A 23 9.21 -7.81 -0.98
C PHE A 23 8.18 -8.19 -2.03
N LEU A 24 6.94 -8.41 -1.59
CA LEU A 24 5.77 -8.47 -2.45
C LEU A 24 5.08 -7.11 -2.42
N MET A 25 4.86 -6.52 -3.59
CA MET A 25 4.40 -5.13 -3.72
C MET A 25 3.39 -5.02 -4.85
N SER A 26 2.43 -4.09 -4.73
CA SER A 26 1.64 -3.67 -5.88
C SER A 26 2.50 -2.80 -6.79
N VAL A 27 2.17 -2.76 -8.07
CA VAL A 27 2.86 -1.97 -9.10
C VAL A 27 1.80 -1.30 -9.95
N TYR A 28 1.81 0.03 -9.98
CA TYR A 28 0.88 0.76 -10.82
C TYR A 28 1.07 0.42 -12.30
N ASP A 29 -0.01 0.36 -13.07
CA ASP A 29 0.08 0.13 -14.51
C ASP A 29 0.43 1.42 -15.29
N GLU A 30 0.51 1.30 -16.62
CA GLU A 30 0.71 2.42 -17.54
C GLU A 30 -0.50 3.37 -17.65
N GLY A 31 -1.68 2.90 -17.25
CA GLY A 31 -2.93 3.66 -17.24
C GLY A 31 -3.05 4.59 -16.04
N TYR A 32 -2.29 4.33 -14.96
CA TYR A 32 -2.44 5.02 -13.68
C TYR A 32 -2.53 6.56 -13.84
N PRO A 33 -3.52 7.24 -13.22
CA PRO A 33 -3.80 8.64 -13.49
C PRO A 33 -2.63 9.58 -13.17
N ARG A 34 -1.84 9.24 -12.16
CA ARG A 34 -0.66 10.02 -11.74
C ARG A 34 0.56 9.51 -12.49
N LYS A 35 0.81 10.11 -13.67
CA LYS A 35 1.86 9.71 -14.61
C LYS A 35 3.24 9.46 -13.98
N ALA A 36 3.63 10.26 -13.00
CA ALA A 36 4.91 10.10 -12.30
C ALA A 36 5.05 8.73 -11.61
N TYR A 37 3.93 8.16 -11.13
CA TYR A 37 3.90 6.92 -10.37
C TYR A 37 3.55 5.67 -11.20
N ARG A 38 3.22 5.78 -12.50
CA ARG A 38 3.03 4.61 -13.37
C ARG A 38 4.20 3.66 -13.26
N LEU A 39 3.99 2.35 -13.19
CA LEU A 39 5.05 1.33 -13.02
C LEU A 39 5.91 1.47 -11.74
N SER A 40 5.48 2.28 -10.77
CA SER A 40 6.19 2.39 -9.49
C SER A 40 5.68 1.31 -8.53
N ALA A 41 6.59 0.72 -7.76
CA ALA A 41 6.21 -0.23 -6.72
C ALA A 41 5.56 0.50 -5.52
N ASN A 42 4.56 -0.10 -4.90
CA ASN A 42 3.89 0.46 -3.74
C ASN A 42 3.60 -0.63 -2.71
N ASN A 43 3.55 -0.26 -1.44
CA ASN A 43 3.02 -1.17 -0.43
C ASN A 43 1.54 -1.45 -0.74
N ILE A 44 1.12 -2.70 -0.52
CA ILE A 44 -0.25 -3.16 -0.80
C ILE A 44 -1.20 -2.60 0.27
N GLY A 45 -2.40 -2.19 -0.14
CA GLY A 45 -3.43 -1.59 0.72
C GLY A 45 -4.04 -0.34 0.09
N GLY A 46 -4.88 0.37 0.85
CA GLY A 46 -5.69 1.44 0.29
C GLY A 46 -6.30 2.36 1.32
N ASN A 47 -7.33 3.11 0.92
CA ASN A 47 -7.97 4.13 1.74
C ASN A 47 -9.19 3.56 2.46
N PRO A 48 -9.57 4.11 3.62
CA PRO A 48 -10.81 3.71 4.28
C PRO A 48 -12.03 4.09 3.46
N GLU A 49 -13.03 3.23 3.52
CA GLU A 49 -14.40 3.53 3.14
C GLU A 49 -15.20 4.01 4.36
N PRO A 50 -16.37 4.66 4.16
CA PRO A 50 -17.24 5.12 5.24
C PRO A 50 -17.59 4.07 6.31
N LYS A 51 -17.57 2.78 5.96
CA LYS A 51 -17.92 1.66 6.83
C LYS A 51 -16.73 1.10 7.63
N ASP A 52 -15.51 1.53 7.33
CA ASP A 52 -14.30 1.01 7.97
C ASP A 52 -14.04 1.72 9.30
N THR A 53 -14.19 0.98 10.41
CA THR A 53 -14.01 1.53 11.77
C THR A 53 -12.54 1.50 12.22
N THR A 54 -11.77 0.53 11.73
CA THR A 54 -10.37 0.29 12.14
C THR A 54 -9.42 0.32 10.95
N THR A 55 -8.18 0.75 11.19
CA THR A 55 -7.13 0.77 10.16
C THR A 55 -6.77 -0.64 9.69
N GLU A 56 -6.86 -1.63 10.57
CA GLU A 56 -6.69 -3.04 10.22
C GLU A 56 -7.81 -3.55 9.31
N ASN A 57 -9.07 -3.22 9.59
CA ASN A 57 -10.20 -3.63 8.73
C ASN A 57 -10.04 -3.10 7.30
N VAL A 58 -9.57 -1.87 7.13
CA VAL A 58 -9.22 -1.32 5.81
C VAL A 58 -8.22 -2.23 5.11
N LEU A 59 -7.11 -2.56 5.77
CA LEU A 59 -6.08 -3.40 5.17
C LEU A 59 -6.60 -4.79 4.80
N LEU A 60 -7.37 -5.42 5.68
CA LEU A 60 -7.96 -6.74 5.44
C LEU A 60 -8.94 -6.71 4.26
N ARG A 61 -9.76 -5.66 4.17
CA ARG A 61 -10.69 -5.44 3.07
C ARG A 61 -9.93 -5.25 1.76
N GLU A 62 -9.03 -4.29 1.69
CA GLU A 62 -8.26 -3.96 0.48
C GLU A 62 -7.51 -5.18 -0.08
N ILE A 63 -6.81 -5.96 0.77
CA ILE A 63 -6.14 -7.19 0.33
C ILE A 63 -7.16 -8.26 -0.10
N SER A 64 -8.33 -8.34 0.53
CA SER A 64 -9.34 -9.32 0.15
C SER A 64 -9.97 -8.99 -1.21
N GLU A 65 -10.19 -7.71 -1.46
CA GLU A 65 -10.77 -7.14 -2.68
C GLU A 65 -9.80 -7.29 -3.86
N GLU A 66 -8.55 -6.82 -3.70
CA GLU A 66 -7.50 -6.85 -4.75
C GLU A 66 -7.13 -8.29 -5.19
N PHE A 67 -7.38 -9.29 -4.33
CA PHE A 67 -7.09 -10.70 -4.58
C PHE A 67 -8.37 -11.56 -4.71
N ASP A 68 -9.48 -10.98 -5.19
CA ASP A 68 -10.68 -11.72 -5.61
C ASP A 68 -11.01 -11.49 -7.09
N PRO A 69 -10.73 -12.46 -7.99
CA PRO A 69 -11.08 -12.39 -9.41
C PRO A 69 -12.57 -12.21 -9.69
N ASN A 70 -13.44 -12.40 -8.70
CA ASN A 70 -14.88 -12.25 -8.81
C ASN A 70 -15.41 -10.92 -8.27
N HIS A 71 -14.56 -10.05 -7.75
CA HIS A 71 -15.02 -8.79 -7.18
C HIS A 71 -15.80 -7.97 -8.22
N PRO A 72 -17.08 -7.64 -7.96
CA PRO A 72 -17.97 -7.05 -8.96
C PRO A 72 -17.53 -5.69 -9.52
N GLU A 73 -16.93 -4.83 -8.67
CA GLU A 73 -16.62 -3.43 -9.03
C GLU A 73 -15.32 -3.33 -9.86
N GLU A 74 -14.37 -4.23 -9.63
CA GLU A 74 -13.07 -4.20 -10.30
C GLU A 74 -13.07 -4.83 -11.69
N LYS A 75 -14.00 -5.77 -11.97
CA LYS A 75 -14.17 -6.37 -13.31
C LYS A 75 -14.38 -5.35 -14.42
N MET A 76 -14.89 -4.15 -14.10
CA MET A 76 -15.09 -3.09 -15.10
C MET A 76 -13.77 -2.55 -15.68
N TYR A 77 -12.67 -2.67 -14.95
CA TYR A 77 -11.39 -2.06 -15.31
C TYR A 77 -10.36 -3.06 -15.86
N VAL A 78 -10.45 -4.35 -15.52
CA VAL A 78 -9.40 -5.34 -15.83
C VAL A 78 -9.45 -5.85 -17.29
N GLY A 79 -10.53 -5.66 -18.03
CA GLY A 79 -10.66 -6.20 -19.39
C GLY A 79 -10.53 -7.73 -19.47
N LYS A 80 -10.15 -8.28 -20.64
CA LYS A 80 -9.88 -9.71 -20.80
C LYS A 80 -8.43 -10.00 -20.40
N VAL A 81 -8.24 -10.55 -19.21
CA VAL A 81 -6.92 -10.99 -18.73
C VAL A 81 -6.88 -12.49 -18.49
N ASP A 82 -5.68 -13.02 -18.56
CA ASP A 82 -5.40 -14.43 -18.28
C ASP A 82 -5.06 -14.58 -16.79
N TRP A 83 -5.97 -15.18 -16.03
CA TRP A 83 -5.86 -15.26 -14.58
C TRP A 83 -4.96 -16.41 -14.14
N ALA A 84 -4.25 -16.19 -13.02
CA ALA A 84 -3.62 -17.24 -12.24
C ALA A 84 -4.68 -18.22 -11.70
N SER A 85 -4.23 -19.39 -11.25
CA SER A 85 -5.15 -20.36 -10.63
C SER A 85 -5.75 -19.80 -9.35
N LYS A 86 -6.95 -20.27 -8.97
CA LYS A 86 -7.59 -19.83 -7.71
C LYS A 86 -6.75 -20.20 -6.50
N GLU A 87 -6.04 -21.31 -6.58
CA GLU A 87 -5.13 -21.83 -5.57
C GLU A 87 -3.94 -20.89 -5.39
N ASP A 88 -3.34 -20.42 -6.49
CA ASP A 88 -2.22 -19.47 -6.45
C ASP A 88 -2.66 -18.13 -5.86
N ILE A 89 -3.78 -17.57 -6.32
CA ILE A 89 -4.30 -16.29 -5.81
C ILE A 89 -4.60 -16.41 -4.32
N ARG A 90 -5.23 -17.52 -3.90
CA ARG A 90 -5.51 -17.80 -2.49
C ARG A 90 -4.23 -17.95 -1.67
N LEU A 91 -3.21 -18.61 -2.19
CA LEU A 91 -1.90 -18.76 -1.53
C LEU A 91 -1.29 -17.39 -1.25
N VAL A 92 -1.27 -16.50 -2.25
CA VAL A 92 -0.72 -15.15 -2.10
C VAL A 92 -1.52 -14.33 -1.11
N ARG A 93 -2.85 -14.28 -1.25
CA ARG A 93 -3.75 -13.56 -0.34
C ARG A 93 -3.60 -14.03 1.09
N ASN A 94 -3.60 -15.35 1.32
CA ASN A 94 -3.45 -15.92 2.65
C ASN A 94 -2.05 -15.67 3.23
N GLY A 95 -1.01 -15.61 2.38
CA GLY A 95 0.32 -15.19 2.80
C GLY A 95 0.33 -13.76 3.33
N LEU A 96 -0.33 -12.84 2.63
CA LEU A 96 -0.46 -11.45 3.06
C LEU A 96 -1.21 -11.32 4.39
N LEU A 97 -2.35 -12.00 4.52
CA LEU A 97 -3.26 -11.89 5.67
C LEU A 97 -2.85 -12.75 6.89
N GLY A 98 -1.98 -13.74 6.72
CA GLY A 98 -1.79 -14.81 7.71
C GLY A 98 -1.11 -14.38 9.02
N ASN A 99 -0.34 -13.30 9.03
CA ASN A 99 0.36 -12.80 10.22
C ASN A 99 0.61 -11.29 10.14
N VAL A 100 -0.47 -10.53 9.89
CA VAL A 100 -0.43 -9.07 9.86
C VAL A 100 -0.25 -8.55 11.29
N GLN A 101 0.72 -7.65 11.47
CA GLN A 101 0.99 -7.01 12.75
C GLN A 101 1.16 -5.51 12.56
N PRO A 102 0.70 -4.66 13.49
CA PRO A 102 0.97 -3.23 13.45
C PRO A 102 2.48 -2.98 13.40
N LEU A 103 2.92 -2.13 12.47
CA LEU A 103 4.32 -1.75 12.35
C LEU A 103 4.55 -0.35 12.90
N GLN A 104 3.95 0.67 12.27
CA GLN A 104 4.24 2.08 12.55
C GLN A 104 3.26 2.97 11.78
N ASP A 105 2.72 3.98 12.43
CA ASP A 105 2.08 5.10 11.75
C ASP A 105 3.12 6.11 11.30
N PHE A 106 2.94 6.62 10.09
CA PHE A 106 3.74 7.71 9.55
C PHE A 106 2.88 8.94 9.30
N MET A 107 3.29 10.08 9.84
CA MET A 107 2.76 11.36 9.41
C MET A 107 3.48 11.80 8.14
N VAL A 108 2.73 11.95 7.07
CA VAL A 108 3.24 12.27 5.73
C VAL A 108 2.87 13.69 5.37
N ARG A 109 3.86 14.46 4.92
CA ARG A 109 3.64 15.83 4.43
C ARG A 109 4.27 15.97 3.06
N GLN A 110 3.45 16.42 2.12
CA GLN A 110 3.87 16.84 0.79
C GLN A 110 3.38 18.28 0.56
N PRO A 111 4.15 19.31 0.94
CA PRO A 111 3.73 20.70 0.82
C PRO A 111 3.73 21.22 -0.63
N GLU A 112 4.47 20.56 -1.52
CA GLU A 112 4.66 20.99 -2.90
C GLU A 112 4.02 20.03 -3.91
N VAL A 113 3.73 20.53 -5.11
CA VAL A 113 3.25 19.70 -6.22
C VAL A 113 4.41 18.84 -6.73
N ILE A 114 4.13 17.57 -7.01
CA ILE A 114 5.00 16.72 -7.83
C ILE A 114 4.45 16.74 -9.26
N GLU A 115 5.26 17.15 -10.23
CA GLU A 115 4.85 17.19 -11.64
C GLU A 115 4.39 15.80 -12.11
N GLY A 116 3.16 15.71 -12.64
CA GLY A 116 2.54 14.44 -13.03
C GLY A 116 2.22 13.49 -11.86
N GLY A 117 2.43 13.90 -10.61
CA GLY A 117 2.22 13.13 -9.39
C GLY A 117 1.09 13.66 -8.53
N ASN A 118 1.34 13.74 -7.21
CA ASN A 118 0.36 14.23 -6.24
C ASN A 118 0.34 15.78 -6.17
N LYS A 119 -0.85 16.34 -5.96
CA LYS A 119 -1.02 17.70 -5.41
C LYS A 119 -0.59 17.73 -3.93
N PRO A 120 -0.34 18.92 -3.35
CA PRO A 120 -0.02 19.03 -1.93
C PRO A 120 -1.06 18.35 -1.06
N TYR A 121 -0.59 17.60 -0.06
CA TYR A 121 -1.45 16.92 0.91
C TYR A 121 -0.68 16.63 2.20
N GLN A 122 -1.46 16.35 3.24
CA GLN A 122 -0.99 15.82 4.51
C GLN A 122 -1.81 14.58 4.86
N GLY A 123 -1.21 13.54 5.45
CA GLY A 123 -1.95 12.34 5.80
C GLY A 123 -1.22 11.43 6.76
N VAL A 124 -1.97 10.53 7.39
CA VAL A 124 -1.41 9.49 8.26
C VAL A 124 -1.40 8.17 7.50
N TYR A 125 -0.27 7.48 7.42
CA TYR A 125 -0.22 6.14 6.82
C TYR A 125 -0.12 5.12 7.93
N SER A 126 -1.16 4.30 8.09
CA SER A 126 -1.16 3.18 9.02
C SER A 126 -0.43 2.01 8.38
N VAL A 127 0.78 1.72 8.85
CA VAL A 127 1.61 0.67 8.25
C VAL A 127 1.58 -0.58 9.12
N PHE A 128 1.33 -1.69 8.46
CA PHE A 128 1.40 -3.03 9.01
C PHE A 128 2.57 -3.80 8.39
N TYR A 129 2.94 -4.90 9.02
CA TYR A 129 3.97 -5.81 8.54
C TYR A 129 3.43 -7.23 8.51
N THR A 130 3.75 -7.96 7.46
CA THR A 130 3.51 -9.40 7.37
C THR A 130 4.77 -10.10 6.87
N SER A 131 5.10 -11.22 7.50
CA SER A 131 6.19 -12.09 7.07
C SER A 131 5.63 -13.16 6.16
N ILE A 132 6.03 -13.16 4.90
CA ILE A 132 5.55 -14.13 3.90
C ILE A 132 6.59 -15.21 3.63
N ASN A 133 6.13 -16.44 3.42
CA ASN A 133 7.01 -17.57 3.11
C ASN A 133 7.61 -17.43 1.70
N GLY A 134 8.80 -18.00 1.48
CA GLY A 134 9.44 -18.04 0.16
C GLY A 134 8.54 -18.62 -0.95
N GLU A 135 7.70 -19.61 -0.61
CA GLU A 135 6.74 -20.22 -1.54
C GLU A 135 5.76 -19.20 -2.15
N VAL A 136 5.35 -18.19 -1.39
CA VAL A 136 4.47 -17.12 -1.89
C VAL A 136 5.19 -16.30 -2.96
N ILE A 137 6.47 -15.98 -2.74
CA ILE A 137 7.30 -15.26 -3.71
C ILE A 137 7.49 -16.11 -4.98
N GLU A 138 7.83 -17.38 -4.83
CA GLU A 138 8.02 -18.30 -5.96
C GLU A 138 6.74 -18.44 -6.80
N CYS A 139 5.57 -18.54 -6.14
CA CYS A 139 4.27 -18.58 -6.79
C CYS A 139 4.01 -17.32 -7.63
N VAL A 140 4.30 -16.14 -7.08
CA VAL A 140 4.14 -14.86 -7.79
C VAL A 140 5.11 -14.77 -8.97
N GLU A 141 6.39 -15.06 -8.77
CA GLU A 141 7.40 -15.00 -9.85
C GLU A 141 7.07 -15.95 -11.00
N LYS A 142 6.56 -17.15 -10.70
CA LYS A 142 6.10 -18.11 -11.71
C LYS A 142 4.92 -17.54 -12.52
N ASN A 143 3.89 -17.02 -11.83
CA ASN A 143 2.72 -16.46 -12.51
C ASN A 143 3.07 -15.21 -13.34
N LEU A 144 3.97 -14.35 -12.86
CA LEU A 144 4.50 -13.22 -13.63
C LEU A 144 5.23 -13.68 -14.91
N LYS A 145 6.05 -14.73 -14.81
CA LYS A 145 6.73 -15.32 -15.98
C LYS A 145 5.73 -15.89 -16.99
N ASP A 146 4.66 -16.51 -16.50
CA ASP A 146 3.58 -17.08 -17.30
C ASP A 146 2.57 -16.01 -17.78
N LYS A 147 2.80 -14.73 -17.49
CA LYS A 147 1.94 -13.58 -17.82
C LYS A 147 0.51 -13.74 -17.29
N LYS A 148 0.38 -14.31 -16.10
CA LYS A 148 -0.89 -14.50 -15.40
C LYS A 148 -1.14 -13.34 -14.44
N ASN A 149 -2.38 -12.90 -14.37
CA ASN A 149 -2.82 -11.90 -13.40
C ASN A 149 -3.21 -12.56 -12.08
N ILE A 150 -2.74 -11.99 -10.98
CA ILE A 150 -3.05 -12.43 -9.60
C ILE A 150 -3.99 -11.44 -8.92
N VAL A 151 -3.87 -10.15 -9.28
CA VAL A 151 -4.62 -9.04 -8.70
C VAL A 151 -5.62 -8.47 -9.71
N THR A 152 -6.66 -7.82 -9.20
CA THR A 152 -7.73 -7.16 -9.97
C THR A 152 -7.38 -5.74 -10.37
N GLU A 153 -6.62 -4.98 -9.58
CA GLU A 153 -6.12 -3.66 -9.96
C GLU A 153 -4.61 -3.66 -10.20
N GLY A 154 -4.16 -2.91 -11.22
CA GLY A 154 -2.75 -2.69 -11.49
C GLY A 154 -1.98 -3.98 -11.78
N ASN A 155 -0.80 -4.10 -11.20
CA ASN A 155 0.07 -5.27 -11.32
C ASN A 155 0.63 -5.64 -9.94
N ILE A 156 1.21 -6.84 -9.86
CA ILE A 156 1.99 -7.28 -8.71
C ILE A 156 3.47 -7.39 -9.10
N GLY A 157 4.37 -7.13 -8.15
CA GLY A 157 5.80 -7.22 -8.37
C GLY A 157 6.55 -7.74 -7.15
N VAL A 158 7.71 -8.33 -7.43
CA VAL A 158 8.63 -8.86 -6.43
C VAL A 158 9.95 -8.12 -6.54
N PHE A 159 10.41 -7.55 -5.43
CA PHE A 159 11.58 -6.66 -5.42
C PHE A 159 12.51 -6.92 -4.25
N THR A 160 13.81 -6.69 -4.44
CA THR A 160 14.76 -6.49 -3.35
C THR A 160 14.93 -4.99 -3.06
N LEU A 161 15.42 -4.62 -1.87
CA LEU A 161 15.76 -3.22 -1.56
C LEU A 161 16.77 -2.65 -2.57
N GLU A 162 17.72 -3.45 -3.03
CA GLU A 162 18.72 -3.04 -4.01
C GLU A 162 18.09 -2.73 -5.37
N GLN A 163 17.15 -3.56 -5.84
CA GLN A 163 16.42 -3.32 -7.08
C GLN A 163 15.62 -2.02 -7.02
N LEU A 164 14.95 -1.75 -5.89
CA LEU A 164 14.24 -0.49 -5.68
C LEU A 164 15.20 0.71 -5.63
N ALA A 165 16.35 0.56 -4.98
CA ALA A 165 17.33 1.65 -4.84
C ALA A 165 18.08 1.96 -6.15
N LYS A 166 18.33 0.96 -6.99
CA LYS A 166 19.05 1.08 -8.27
C LYS A 166 18.12 1.15 -9.50
N SER A 167 16.82 1.26 -9.28
CA SER A 167 15.86 1.32 -10.38
C SER A 167 16.16 2.51 -11.29
N PRO A 168 16.08 2.34 -12.63
CA PRO A 168 16.28 3.44 -13.59
C PRO A 168 15.21 4.53 -13.46
N ARG A 169 14.11 4.27 -12.76
CA ARG A 169 13.08 5.26 -12.44
C ARG A 169 13.50 6.27 -11.36
N GLY A 170 14.66 6.06 -10.71
CA GLY A 170 15.18 6.97 -9.70
C GLY A 170 14.22 7.14 -8.52
N GLU A 171 13.86 8.39 -8.21
CA GLU A 171 12.94 8.72 -7.12
C GLU A 171 11.51 8.19 -7.29
N PHE A 172 11.15 7.76 -8.50
CA PHE A 172 9.88 7.10 -8.80
C PHE A 172 10.03 5.58 -8.96
N SER A 173 11.03 4.98 -8.31
CA SER A 173 11.11 3.51 -8.18
C SER A 173 9.97 2.96 -7.34
N THR A 174 9.56 3.73 -6.33
CA THR A 174 8.40 3.48 -5.49
C THR A 174 7.45 4.65 -5.51
N ALA A 175 6.17 4.41 -5.22
CA ALA A 175 5.17 5.46 -5.13
C ALA A 175 4.98 5.97 -3.69
N HIS A 176 4.48 7.21 -3.61
CA HIS A 176 4.04 7.82 -2.36
C HIS A 176 5.09 7.75 -1.24
N VAL A 177 4.73 7.20 -0.07
CA VAL A 177 5.58 7.10 1.12
C VAL A 177 6.37 5.78 1.19
N THR A 178 6.24 4.90 0.20
CA THR A 178 6.80 3.55 0.25
C THR A 178 8.30 3.53 0.51
N ALA A 179 9.08 4.35 -0.21
CA ALA A 179 10.52 4.49 0.05
C ALA A 179 10.84 4.94 1.49
N HIS A 180 10.09 5.90 2.05
CA HIS A 180 10.32 6.38 3.43
C HIS A 180 10.10 5.26 4.45
N ILE A 181 9.01 4.50 4.31
CA ILE A 181 8.69 3.37 5.18
C ILE A 181 9.82 2.33 5.15
N LEU A 182 10.25 1.94 3.94
CA LEU A 182 11.29 0.92 3.76
C LEU A 182 12.66 1.41 4.26
N ASN A 183 13.03 2.66 3.95
CA ASN A 183 14.27 3.28 4.44
C ASN A 183 14.29 3.37 5.97
N TRP A 184 13.17 3.73 6.60
CA TRP A 184 13.07 3.79 8.06
C TRP A 184 13.25 2.40 8.70
N LYS A 185 12.55 1.38 8.19
CA LYS A 185 12.53 0.02 8.75
C LYS A 185 13.84 -0.72 8.51
N TYR A 186 14.37 -0.68 7.29
CA TYR A 186 15.51 -1.50 6.87
C TYR A 186 16.83 -0.74 6.76
N LYS A 187 16.84 0.57 7.11
CA LYS A 187 18.02 1.44 6.98
C LYS A 187 18.60 1.44 5.56
N SER A 188 17.71 1.36 4.57
CA SER A 188 18.05 1.44 3.14
C SER A 188 18.11 2.89 2.65
N ASN A 189 18.57 3.06 1.41
CA ASN A 189 18.67 4.35 0.72
C ASN A 189 17.91 4.31 -0.63
N ILE A 190 16.63 3.96 -0.60
CA ILE A 190 15.75 4.02 -1.77
C ILE A 190 15.49 5.50 -2.09
N PRO A 191 15.80 5.97 -3.32
CA PRO A 191 15.50 7.33 -3.75
C PRO A 191 14.01 7.64 -3.67
N HIS A 192 13.66 8.87 -3.34
CA HIS A 192 12.28 9.34 -3.24
C HIS A 192 12.18 10.84 -3.50
N PRO A 193 11.00 11.35 -3.92
CA PRO A 193 10.84 12.76 -4.21
C PRO A 193 11.07 13.59 -2.95
N LYS A 194 11.91 14.63 -3.05
CA LYS A 194 12.29 15.49 -1.91
C LYS A 194 11.11 16.26 -1.33
N GLN A 195 10.04 16.42 -2.11
CA GLN A 195 8.80 17.07 -1.72
C GLN A 195 8.01 16.24 -0.70
N ILE A 196 8.30 14.94 -0.55
CA ILE A 196 7.62 14.07 0.41
C ILE A 196 8.50 13.91 1.63
N SER A 197 7.92 14.16 2.80
CA SER A 197 8.49 13.81 4.10
C SER A 197 7.56 12.87 4.83
N ALA A 198 8.13 11.97 5.63
CA ALA A 198 7.37 11.06 6.48
C ALA A 198 8.11 10.81 7.78
N GLU A 199 7.39 10.96 8.90
CA GLU A 199 7.93 10.79 10.25
C GLU A 199 7.10 9.76 11.03
N PRO A 200 7.74 8.88 11.82
CA PRO A 200 7.01 7.92 12.66
C PRO A 200 6.31 8.63 13.83
N ILE A 201 5.02 8.35 14.05
CA ILE A 201 4.19 9.00 15.10
C ILE A 201 3.59 8.06 16.15
N GLY A 202 4.00 6.79 16.15
CA GLY A 202 3.51 5.75 17.07
C GLY A 202 2.95 4.52 16.34
N LEU A 203 2.39 3.56 17.07
CA LEU A 203 1.78 2.39 16.44
C LEU A 203 0.40 2.74 15.87
N PRO A 204 -0.07 2.03 14.82
CA PRO A 204 -1.46 2.09 14.37
C PRO A 204 -2.42 1.97 15.55
N ARG A 205 -3.32 2.95 15.69
CA ARG A 205 -4.37 2.96 16.72
C ARG A 205 -5.51 2.06 16.26
N ARG A 206 -6.26 1.57 17.24
CA ARG A 206 -7.29 0.56 17.01
C ARG A 206 -8.42 1.07 16.11
N SER A 207 -8.87 2.32 16.28
CA SER A 207 -9.95 2.88 15.46
C SER A 207 -9.62 4.28 14.95
N TYR A 208 -10.25 4.67 13.84
CA TYR A 208 -10.11 6.01 13.26
C TYR A 208 -10.53 7.12 14.23
N ASN A 209 -11.49 6.84 15.11
CA ASN A 209 -11.92 7.75 16.17
C ASN A 209 -10.76 8.11 17.12
N ASN A 210 -9.87 7.16 17.46
CA ASN A 210 -8.74 7.41 18.35
C ASN A 210 -7.73 8.42 17.78
N TYR A 211 -7.78 8.72 16.47
CA TYR A 211 -6.95 9.75 15.85
C TYR A 211 -7.55 11.15 15.95
N THR A 212 -8.85 11.26 16.24
CA THR A 212 -9.53 12.56 16.25
C THR A 212 -9.05 13.49 17.36
N ASP A 213 -8.38 12.96 18.39
CA ASP A 213 -7.72 13.78 19.42
C ASP A 213 -6.58 14.63 18.86
N ASP A 214 -5.86 14.11 17.86
CA ASP A 214 -4.68 14.76 17.27
C ASP A 214 -4.95 15.31 15.87
N PHE A 215 -5.94 14.77 15.15
CA PHE A 215 -6.19 15.06 13.75
C PHE A 215 -7.62 15.53 13.46
N VAL A 216 -7.76 16.31 12.39
CA VAL A 216 -9.04 16.68 11.77
C VAL A 216 -9.05 16.16 10.34
N TYR A 217 -9.95 15.23 10.06
CA TYR A 217 -10.18 14.71 8.70
C TYR A 217 -10.98 15.70 7.86
N ASN A 218 -10.62 15.84 6.58
CA ASN A 218 -11.28 16.74 5.64
C ASN A 218 -11.80 16.06 4.37
N GLN A 219 -11.80 14.73 4.32
CA GLN A 219 -12.48 13.95 3.30
C GLN A 219 -13.74 13.34 3.91
N GLU A 220 -14.83 13.34 3.14
CA GLU A 220 -16.13 12.86 3.62
C GLU A 220 -16.06 11.41 4.11
N ASP A 221 -15.36 10.54 3.37
CA ASP A 221 -15.23 9.13 3.73
C ASP A 221 -14.46 8.93 5.03
N LEU A 222 -13.38 9.69 5.25
CA LEU A 222 -12.61 9.68 6.49
C LEU A 222 -13.42 10.24 7.67
N ILE A 223 -14.21 11.28 7.44
CA ILE A 223 -15.10 11.84 8.46
C ILE A 223 -16.12 10.78 8.87
N LYS A 224 -16.72 10.06 7.90
CA LYS A 224 -17.68 8.99 8.18
C LYS A 224 -17.03 7.82 8.91
N ALA A 225 -15.90 7.32 8.42
CA ALA A 225 -15.12 6.26 9.05
C ALA A 225 -14.76 6.61 10.51
N SER A 226 -14.36 7.86 10.78
CA SER A 226 -14.01 8.31 12.14
C SER A 226 -15.19 8.42 13.11
N ASN A 227 -16.41 8.48 12.60
CA ASN A 227 -17.65 8.56 13.38
C ASN A 227 -18.41 7.23 13.45
N ALA A 228 -17.94 6.19 12.75
CA ALA A 228 -18.56 4.87 12.81
C ALA A 228 -18.32 4.25 14.20
N GLU A 229 -19.36 3.63 14.76
CA GLU A 229 -19.26 2.93 16.04
C GLU A 229 -18.52 1.59 15.86
N ASP A 230 -17.59 1.28 16.78
CA ASP A 230 -16.83 0.02 16.82
C ASP A 230 -17.71 -1.21 17.16
#